data_AF-A0A2G4JGZ3-F1
#
_entry.id   AF-A0A2G4JGZ3-F1
#
_cell.length_a   1.000
_cell.length_b   1.000
_cell.length_c   1.000
_cell.angle_alpha   90.00
_cell.angle_beta   90.00
_cell.angle_gamma   90.00
#
_symmetry.space_group_name_H-M   'P 1'
#
loop_
_entity.id
_entity.type
_entity.pdbx_description
1 polymer ?
#
loop_
_entity_poly.entity_id
_entity_poly.type
_entity_poly.pdbx_seq_one_letter_code
_entity_poly.pdbx_strand_id
1 'polypeptide(L)'
;MSDISLSSRSYLSALGAYGFERQEPVILAALVSGDPILLIGRSGTGKTFLLNTISEALALEHRHYNASLISFDDLVGFPYPDEAKASVRFLETPATVWGAQSVLIDEINRCKPEHQNRLFSLVHERKIQGIALASLRYRWAAMNPCTTDQSVAEEYLGAEPLDPALADRFAVVLDIGDWDTLSAADQQFVANPAGEGRVADDRGRLKADLAVWRQSFEERVDHCPAPIVDYVCALVTALRSGGIRLSPRRARLVTRTLLATSIVEGLTADTLGVRRTDALFRAAVDASLPQRAWGAAADADKVAAAHRLAWDAAMLRGADRWVHLFHLEPTLDGKASFLLEHCPDPDTGTLAVEQLLANEPTERAAAFALAAYAAAVSGRLPIGAEGVNDLGRFAQPLLTVDGEVSWHERLGTPASTHPELATYAPVLGRLGAARRERAQLLFYFCIVNKIVVARPREFEQEFHRCVQVFATGAA
;
A
#
# COMPACT_ATOMS: atom_id res chain seq x y z
N MET A 1 -0.90 -21.82 -8.88
CA MET A 1 0.37 -22.05 -9.61
C MET A 1 0.04 -22.39 -11.05
N SER A 2 0.91 -21.96 -11.97
CA SER A 2 0.87 -22.08 -13.44
C SER A 2 -0.23 -21.32 -14.19
N ASP A 3 0.06 -20.06 -14.55
CA ASP A 3 0.31 -19.72 -15.96
C ASP A 3 0.83 -18.27 -16.06
N ILE A 4 2.14 -18.12 -15.82
CA ILE A 4 2.90 -16.97 -16.31
C ILE A 4 3.19 -17.30 -17.78
N SER A 5 2.44 -16.70 -18.71
CA SER A 5 2.82 -16.74 -20.12
C SER A 5 4.14 -15.99 -20.29
N LEU A 6 5.25 -16.73 -20.24
CA LEU A 6 6.63 -16.31 -20.45
C LEU A 6 6.89 -15.89 -21.92
N SER A 7 6.19 -14.87 -22.43
CA SER A 7 6.40 -14.36 -23.80
C SER A 7 6.88 -12.92 -23.91
N SER A 8 7.31 -12.28 -22.81
CA SER A 8 8.16 -11.09 -22.88
C SER A 8 9.34 -11.28 -21.93
N ARG A 9 10.55 -11.51 -22.48
CA ARG A 9 11.78 -11.60 -21.68
C ARG A 9 11.94 -10.33 -20.84
N SER A 10 12.16 -10.51 -19.54
CA SER A 10 12.62 -9.47 -18.61
C SER A 10 13.79 -8.69 -19.22
N TYR A 11 13.76 -7.36 -19.09
CA TYR A 11 14.83 -6.47 -19.54
C TYR A 11 16.09 -6.71 -18.70
N LEU A 12 15.95 -6.85 -17.38
CA LEU A 12 17.09 -7.05 -16.49
C LEU A 12 17.78 -8.39 -16.75
N SER A 13 17.03 -9.47 -16.92
CA SER A 13 17.63 -10.77 -17.23
C SER A 13 18.25 -10.81 -18.64
N ALA A 14 17.69 -10.08 -19.61
CA ALA A 14 18.28 -9.92 -20.94
C ALA A 14 19.64 -9.19 -20.89
N LEU A 15 19.87 -8.36 -19.86
CA LEU A 15 21.14 -7.70 -19.60
C LEU A 15 22.10 -8.52 -18.71
N GLY A 16 21.70 -9.73 -18.30
CA GLY A 16 22.48 -10.60 -17.42
C GLY A 16 22.31 -10.32 -15.92
N ALA A 17 21.38 -9.45 -15.52
CA ALA A 17 21.01 -9.24 -14.13
C ALA A 17 19.81 -10.12 -13.75
N TYR A 18 20.10 -11.29 -13.19
CA TYR A 18 19.13 -12.33 -12.85
C TYR A 18 18.56 -12.17 -11.43
N GLY A 19 17.36 -12.71 -11.18
CA GLY A 19 16.72 -12.67 -9.85
C GLY A 19 15.97 -11.39 -9.49
N PHE A 20 15.90 -10.40 -10.40
CA PHE A 20 15.26 -9.11 -10.14
C PHE A 20 13.83 -8.99 -10.71
N GLU A 21 13.21 -10.09 -11.15
CA GLU A 21 11.90 -10.05 -11.83
C GLU A 21 10.80 -9.39 -10.98
N ARG A 22 10.85 -9.55 -9.66
CA ARG A 22 9.88 -8.94 -8.74
C ARG A 22 10.06 -7.42 -8.60
N GLN A 23 11.31 -6.96 -8.65
CA GLN A 23 11.68 -5.56 -8.48
C GLN A 23 11.69 -4.80 -9.81
N GLU A 24 11.79 -5.51 -10.93
CA GLU A 24 11.94 -4.96 -12.28
C GLU A 24 10.90 -3.89 -12.63
N PRO A 25 9.58 -4.08 -12.43
CA PRO A 25 8.60 -3.05 -12.78
C PRO A 25 8.84 -1.72 -12.06
N VAL A 26 9.29 -1.77 -10.80
CA VAL A 26 9.54 -0.57 -9.99
C VAL A 26 10.90 0.05 -10.32
N ILE A 27 11.91 -0.76 -10.66
CA ILE A 27 13.20 -0.27 -11.15
C ILE A 27 12.99 0.48 -12.47
N LEU A 28 12.27 -0.11 -13.43
CA LEU A 28 11.92 0.52 -14.70
C LEU A 28 11.11 1.80 -14.48
N ALA A 29 10.15 1.79 -13.57
CA ALA A 29 9.38 2.98 -13.19
C ALA A 29 10.29 4.13 -12.69
N ALA A 30 11.29 3.83 -11.85
CA ALA A 30 12.25 4.83 -11.39
C ALA A 30 13.18 5.33 -12.50
N LEU A 31 13.53 4.48 -13.49
CA LEU A 31 14.26 4.92 -14.69
C LEU A 31 13.41 5.84 -15.57
N VAL A 32 12.11 5.58 -15.69
CA VAL A 32 11.16 6.43 -16.42
C VAL A 32 11.06 7.80 -15.75
N SER A 33 10.78 7.83 -14.44
CA SER A 33 10.61 9.08 -13.69
C SER A 33 11.91 9.82 -13.42
N GLY A 34 13.06 9.12 -13.48
CA GLY A 34 14.37 9.62 -13.08
C GLY A 34 14.49 9.85 -11.57
N ASP A 35 13.61 9.25 -10.77
CA ASP A 35 13.62 9.37 -9.31
C ASP A 35 14.72 8.50 -8.67
N PRO A 36 15.21 8.82 -7.45
CA PRO A 36 16.35 8.12 -6.89
C PRO A 36 15.99 6.72 -6.40
N ILE A 37 16.91 5.78 -6.62
CA ILE A 37 16.81 4.37 -6.17
C ILE A 37 17.82 4.12 -5.05
N LEU A 38 17.39 3.46 -3.98
CA LEU A 38 18.25 2.89 -2.94
C LEU A 38 18.10 1.36 -2.95
N LEU A 39 19.20 0.65 -3.19
CA LEU A 39 19.27 -0.81 -3.07
C LEU A 39 19.86 -1.21 -1.73
N ILE A 40 19.15 -2.05 -0.98
CA ILE A 40 19.56 -2.56 0.33
C ILE A 40 19.70 -4.07 0.19
N GLY A 41 20.81 -4.63 0.61
CA GLY A 41 21.03 -6.08 0.55
C GLY A 41 22.45 -6.42 0.94
N ARG A 42 22.72 -7.68 1.25
CA ARG A 42 24.05 -8.12 1.73
C ARG A 42 25.15 -7.87 0.70
N SER A 43 26.41 -7.86 1.15
CA SER A 43 27.56 -7.80 0.25
C SER A 43 27.50 -8.97 -0.74
N GLY A 44 27.76 -8.72 -2.02
CA GLY A 44 27.75 -9.76 -3.05
C GLY A 44 26.39 -10.06 -3.70
N THR A 45 25.28 -9.44 -3.29
CA THR A 45 23.95 -9.66 -3.90
C THR A 45 23.72 -9.00 -5.27
N GLY A 46 24.78 -8.52 -5.93
CA GLY A 46 24.68 -7.97 -7.29
C GLY A 46 24.08 -6.54 -7.40
N LYS A 47 23.93 -5.79 -6.30
CA LYS A 47 23.42 -4.40 -6.31
C LYS A 47 24.18 -3.48 -7.28
N THR A 48 25.50 -3.44 -7.12
CA THR A 48 26.42 -2.59 -7.91
C THR A 48 26.47 -3.07 -9.35
N PHE A 49 26.48 -4.39 -9.56
CA PHE A 49 26.41 -5.00 -10.89
C PHE A 49 25.14 -4.56 -11.64
N LEU A 50 23.95 -4.72 -11.04
CA LEU A 50 22.67 -4.33 -11.64
C LEU A 50 22.67 -2.89 -12.15
N LEU A 51 23.12 -1.95 -11.32
CA LEU A 51 23.09 -0.52 -11.64
C LEU A 51 24.13 -0.15 -12.71
N ASN A 52 25.32 -0.75 -12.68
CA ASN A 52 26.33 -0.58 -13.73
C ASN A 52 25.82 -1.13 -15.07
N THR A 53 25.27 -2.34 -15.06
CA THR A 53 24.66 -3.01 -16.22
C THR A 53 23.56 -2.18 -16.86
N ILE A 54 22.65 -1.60 -16.06
CA ILE A 54 21.63 -0.66 -16.57
C ILE A 54 22.28 0.56 -17.21
N SER A 55 23.35 1.09 -16.61
CA SER A 55 24.03 2.27 -17.12
C SER A 55 24.73 2.02 -18.45
N GLU A 56 25.34 0.85 -18.61
CA GLU A 56 25.95 0.39 -19.86
C GLU A 56 24.89 0.21 -20.96
N ALA A 57 23.79 -0.48 -20.65
CA ALA A 57 22.69 -0.71 -21.60
C ALA A 57 22.07 0.59 -22.13
N LEU A 58 22.01 1.62 -21.29
CA LEU A 58 21.50 2.94 -21.65
C LEU A 58 22.57 3.83 -22.34
N ALA A 59 23.83 3.37 -22.36
CA ALA A 59 25.01 4.09 -22.83
C ALA A 59 25.16 5.45 -22.15
N LEU A 60 25.08 5.47 -20.81
CA LEU A 60 25.15 6.69 -20.01
C LEU A 60 26.58 7.02 -19.62
N GLU A 61 26.84 8.32 -19.47
CA GLU A 61 28.05 8.80 -18.81
C GLU A 61 27.96 8.54 -17.29
N HIS A 62 28.40 7.35 -16.88
CA HIS A 62 28.24 6.81 -15.54
C HIS A 62 29.40 7.16 -14.61
N ARG A 63 29.09 7.42 -13.34
CA ARG A 63 30.10 7.56 -12.28
C ARG A 63 29.72 6.73 -11.08
N HIS A 64 30.66 5.90 -10.65
CA HIS A 64 30.52 5.04 -9.49
C HIS A 64 31.47 5.52 -8.40
N TYR A 65 30.91 5.82 -7.24
CA TYR A 65 31.63 6.28 -6.05
C TYR A 65 31.34 5.36 -4.88
N ASN A 66 32.38 5.00 -4.13
CA ASN A 66 32.22 4.39 -2.82
C ASN A 66 32.20 5.50 -1.75
N ALA A 67 31.09 5.63 -1.04
CA ALA A 67 30.90 6.68 -0.03
C ALA A 67 31.87 6.59 1.14
N SER A 68 32.37 5.38 1.48
CA SER A 68 33.33 5.20 2.57
C SER A 68 34.74 5.69 2.24
N LEU A 69 35.06 5.81 0.94
CA LEU A 69 36.40 6.17 0.45
C LEU A 69 36.47 7.55 -0.22
N ILE A 70 35.35 8.06 -0.75
CA ILE A 70 35.38 9.25 -1.59
C ILE A 70 35.75 10.52 -0.81
N SER A 71 36.76 11.23 -1.30
CA SER A 71 37.06 12.58 -0.86
C SER A 71 36.18 13.60 -1.59
N PHE A 72 36.02 14.79 -1.00
CA PHE A 72 35.23 15.83 -1.64
C PHE A 72 35.84 16.32 -2.96
N ASP A 73 37.17 16.35 -3.04
CA ASP A 73 37.91 16.79 -4.22
C ASP A 73 37.83 15.76 -5.36
N ASP A 74 37.72 14.46 -5.06
CA ASP A 74 37.47 13.43 -6.08
C ASP A 74 36.07 13.56 -6.69
N LEU A 75 35.11 14.05 -5.91
CA LEU A 75 33.74 14.23 -6.36
C LEU A 75 33.58 15.50 -7.21
N VAL A 76 34.21 16.61 -6.82
CA VAL A 76 33.97 17.95 -7.41
C VAL A 76 35.14 18.46 -8.25
N GLY A 77 36.34 17.98 -8.01
CA GLY A 77 37.57 18.51 -8.58
C GLY A 77 38.26 19.48 -7.64
N PHE A 78 39.48 19.88 -8.03
CA PHE A 78 40.33 20.73 -7.20
C PHE A 78 40.04 22.21 -7.45
N PRO A 79 39.87 23.04 -6.40
CA PRO A 79 39.68 24.48 -6.57
C PRO A 79 40.96 25.11 -7.16
N TYR A 80 40.79 25.82 -8.27
CA TYR A 80 41.86 26.47 -9.00
C TYR A 80 41.47 27.93 -9.26
N PRO A 81 42.25 28.92 -8.77
CA PRO A 81 42.01 30.31 -9.08
C PRO A 81 42.18 30.53 -10.58
N ASP A 82 41.26 31.29 -11.20
CA ASP A 82 41.42 31.68 -12.59
C ASP A 82 42.70 32.50 -12.82
N GLU A 83 43.12 32.64 -14.08
CA GLU A 83 44.35 33.37 -14.43
C GLU A 83 44.31 34.84 -13.98
N ALA A 84 43.11 35.42 -13.91
CA ALA A 84 42.86 36.79 -13.43
C ALA A 84 42.79 36.91 -11.89
N LYS A 85 42.81 35.80 -11.16
CA LYS A 85 42.56 35.68 -9.70
C LYS A 85 41.25 36.32 -9.23
N ALA A 86 40.27 36.45 -10.11
CA ALA A 86 38.98 37.08 -9.83
C ALA A 86 37.92 36.06 -9.41
N SER A 87 38.08 34.80 -9.82
CA SER A 87 37.18 33.70 -9.49
C SER A 87 37.93 32.39 -9.20
N VAL A 88 37.24 31.44 -8.55
CA VAL A 88 37.72 30.07 -8.36
C VAL A 88 36.87 29.16 -9.24
N ARG A 89 37.54 28.36 -10.09
CA ARG A 89 36.92 27.26 -10.84
C ARG A 89 37.37 25.92 -10.29
N PHE A 90 36.64 24.85 -10.56
CA PHE A 90 37.10 23.50 -10.23
C PHE A 90 37.83 22.89 -11.43
N LEU A 91 38.93 22.19 -11.16
CA LEU A 91 39.61 21.35 -12.15
C LEU A 91 38.88 20.02 -12.22
N GLU A 92 38.05 19.91 -13.26
CA GLU A 92 37.27 18.72 -13.54
C GLU A 92 38.18 17.60 -14.08
N THR A 93 37.93 16.36 -13.64
CA THR A 93 38.55 15.15 -14.18
C THR A 93 37.45 14.20 -14.66
N PRO A 94 37.76 13.17 -15.47
CA PRO A 94 36.76 12.17 -15.86
C PRO A 94 36.06 11.49 -14.67
N ALA A 95 36.68 11.48 -13.48
CA ALA A 95 36.10 10.94 -12.26
C ALA A 95 35.17 11.92 -11.53
N THR A 96 35.32 13.24 -11.72
CA THR A 96 34.48 14.25 -11.06
C THR A 96 33.06 14.26 -11.61
N VAL A 97 32.06 14.59 -10.81
CA VAL A 97 30.63 14.45 -11.12
C VAL A 97 30.14 15.24 -12.36
N TRP A 98 30.90 16.24 -12.80
CA TRP A 98 30.54 17.14 -13.89
C TRP A 98 30.40 16.40 -15.22
N GLY A 99 29.22 16.51 -15.86
CA GLY A 99 28.89 15.78 -17.10
C GLY A 99 28.11 14.48 -16.89
N ALA A 100 28.08 13.95 -15.66
CA ALA A 100 27.42 12.68 -15.36
C ALA A 100 25.95 12.66 -15.73
N GLN A 101 25.53 11.56 -16.35
CA GLN A 101 24.13 11.26 -16.62
C GLN A 101 23.53 10.32 -15.57
N SER A 102 24.37 9.45 -15.00
CA SER A 102 24.05 8.57 -13.88
C SER A 102 25.16 8.58 -12.83
N VAL A 103 24.77 8.53 -11.56
CA VAL A 103 25.69 8.38 -10.42
C VAL A 103 25.22 7.23 -9.55
N LEU A 104 26.14 6.33 -9.20
CA LEU A 104 25.98 5.31 -8.17
C LEU A 104 26.85 5.66 -6.96
N ILE A 105 26.23 5.75 -5.79
CA ILE A 105 26.89 5.88 -4.49
C ILE A 105 26.77 4.56 -3.73
N ASP A 106 27.83 3.76 -3.75
CA ASP A 106 27.89 2.52 -2.99
C ASP A 106 28.27 2.79 -1.54
N GLU A 107 27.84 1.90 -0.64
CA GLU A 107 28.09 1.97 0.80
C GLU A 107 27.68 3.32 1.45
N ILE A 108 26.56 3.92 1.00
CA ILE A 108 26.13 5.27 1.44
C ILE A 108 26.01 5.40 2.98
N ASN A 109 25.76 4.28 3.64
CA ASN A 109 25.57 4.18 5.08
C ASN A 109 26.87 3.93 5.89
N ARG A 110 28.04 3.85 5.23
CA ARG A 110 29.35 3.67 5.86
C ARG A 110 30.18 4.96 5.99
N CYS A 111 29.66 6.10 5.55
CA CYS A 111 30.34 7.39 5.62
C CYS A 111 29.82 8.26 6.77
N LYS A 112 30.62 9.23 7.25
CA LYS A 112 30.22 10.11 8.35
C LYS A 112 29.00 10.97 7.97
N PRO A 113 28.13 11.36 8.92
CA PRO A 113 26.91 12.13 8.63
C PRO A 113 27.13 13.43 7.83
N GLU A 114 28.24 14.13 8.05
CA GLU A 114 28.58 15.35 7.28
C GLU A 114 28.82 15.06 5.79
N HIS A 115 29.48 13.94 5.47
CA HIS A 115 29.71 13.51 4.08
C HIS A 115 28.42 13.00 3.44
N GLN A 116 27.60 12.26 4.20
CA GLN A 116 26.27 11.82 3.76
C GLN A 116 25.45 13.01 3.27
N ASN A 117 25.33 14.09 4.07
CA ASN A 117 24.52 15.26 3.71
C ASN A 117 24.94 15.91 2.38
N ARG A 118 26.24 15.93 2.05
CA ARG A 118 26.74 16.44 0.76
C ARG A 118 26.29 15.56 -0.40
N LEU A 119 26.44 14.24 -0.24
CA LEU A 119 26.00 13.24 -1.23
C LEU A 119 24.47 13.27 -1.43
N PHE A 120 23.69 13.54 -0.39
CA PHE A 120 22.23 13.63 -0.49
C PHE A 120 21.73 14.85 -1.26
N SER A 121 22.50 15.93 -1.32
CA SER A 121 22.19 17.08 -2.18
C SER A 121 22.29 16.68 -3.65
N LEU A 122 23.30 15.86 -3.99
CA LEU A 122 23.47 15.28 -5.32
C LEU A 122 22.33 14.31 -5.64
N VAL A 123 22.02 13.40 -4.72
CA VAL A 123 20.96 12.38 -4.91
C VAL A 123 19.58 13.02 -5.05
N HIS A 124 19.22 13.99 -4.22
CA HIS A 124 17.86 14.52 -4.20
C HIS A 124 17.67 15.71 -5.15
N GLU A 125 18.59 16.66 -5.12
CA GLU A 125 18.42 17.97 -5.78
C GLU A 125 19.14 18.07 -7.12
N ARG A 126 19.93 17.05 -7.51
CA ARG A 126 20.83 17.10 -8.67
C ARG A 126 21.76 18.31 -8.57
N LYS A 127 22.26 18.57 -7.36
CA LYS A 127 23.15 19.69 -7.08
C LYS A 127 24.36 19.25 -6.30
N ILE A 128 25.47 19.92 -6.56
CA ILE A 128 26.68 19.84 -5.75
C ILE A 128 27.14 21.26 -5.44
N GLN A 129 27.41 21.59 -4.18
CA GLN A 129 27.76 22.96 -3.76
C GLN A 129 26.78 24.04 -4.24
N GLY A 130 25.48 23.70 -4.30
CA GLY A 130 24.43 24.59 -4.80
C GLY A 130 24.36 24.73 -6.33
N ILE A 131 25.33 24.18 -7.08
CA ILE A 131 25.39 24.20 -8.54
C ILE A 131 24.58 23.03 -9.10
N ALA A 132 23.69 23.31 -10.06
CA ALA A 132 22.87 22.30 -10.72
C ALA A 132 23.68 21.44 -11.70
N LEU A 133 23.48 20.13 -11.62
CA LEU A 133 24.04 19.12 -12.51
C LEU A 133 23.02 18.84 -13.63
N ALA A 134 23.06 19.65 -14.70
CA ALA A 134 22.04 19.63 -15.75
C ALA A 134 21.90 18.27 -16.46
N SER A 135 23.02 17.57 -16.67
CA SER A 135 23.05 16.25 -17.33
C SER A 135 22.59 15.11 -16.41
N LEU A 136 22.66 15.29 -15.08
CA LEU A 136 22.43 14.21 -14.13
C LEU A 136 20.95 13.89 -14.02
N ARG A 137 20.56 12.73 -14.54
CA ARG A 137 19.18 12.24 -14.45
C ARG A 137 19.03 11.17 -13.39
N TYR A 138 19.86 10.14 -13.45
CA TYR A 138 19.72 8.95 -12.60
C TYR A 138 20.65 9.02 -11.39
N ARG A 139 20.07 8.84 -10.21
CA ARG A 139 20.81 8.89 -8.94
C ARG A 139 20.48 7.63 -8.19
N TRP A 140 21.50 6.82 -7.97
CA TRP A 140 21.35 5.53 -7.32
C TRP A 140 22.27 5.46 -6.12
N ALA A 141 21.84 4.72 -5.12
CA ALA A 141 22.66 4.38 -3.98
C ALA A 141 22.49 2.91 -3.65
N ALA A 142 23.52 2.32 -3.06
CA ALA A 142 23.49 0.98 -2.52
C ALA A 142 24.04 0.99 -1.09
N MET A 143 23.51 0.08 -0.27
CA MET A 143 24.02 -0.14 1.08
C MET A 143 23.76 -1.55 1.59
N ASN A 144 24.48 -1.91 2.62
CA ASN A 144 24.21 -3.13 3.39
C ASN A 144 23.04 -2.90 4.37
N PRO A 145 22.31 -3.95 4.75
CA PRO A 145 21.22 -3.83 5.71
C PRO A 145 21.72 -3.34 7.06
N CYS A 146 20.91 -2.52 7.74
CA CYS A 146 21.20 -2.08 9.09
C CYS A 146 20.59 -3.10 10.07
N THR A 147 21.42 -3.94 10.70
CA THR A 147 20.93 -4.88 11.72
C THR A 147 20.90 -4.21 13.08
N THR A 148 19.72 -4.13 13.70
CA THR A 148 19.56 -3.84 15.14
C THR A 148 19.72 -5.09 16.01
N ASP A 149 19.73 -6.28 15.41
CA ASP A 149 19.93 -7.54 16.11
C ASP A 149 21.40 -7.77 16.45
N GLN A 150 21.68 -7.80 17.75
CA GLN A 150 23.02 -7.96 18.34
C GLN A 150 23.66 -9.35 18.08
N SER A 151 22.96 -10.27 17.40
CA SER A 151 23.44 -11.64 17.14
C SER A 151 24.32 -11.78 15.89
N VAL A 152 24.37 -10.77 15.00
CA VAL A 152 25.16 -10.77 13.74
C VAL A 152 26.26 -9.69 13.77
N ALA A 153 26.59 -9.19 14.97
CA ALA A 153 27.40 -7.99 15.19
C ALA A 153 28.83 -8.03 14.61
N GLU A 154 29.37 -9.20 14.26
CA GLU A 154 30.74 -9.33 13.76
C GLU A 154 30.90 -9.00 12.26
N GLU A 155 29.84 -9.07 11.43
CA GLU A 155 29.97 -8.91 9.96
C GLU A 155 29.75 -7.49 9.42
N TYR A 156 29.14 -6.57 10.18
CA TYR A 156 28.74 -5.24 9.67
C TYR A 156 29.22 -4.03 10.51
N LEU A 157 30.34 -4.18 11.23
CA LEU A 157 31.00 -3.07 11.95
C LEU A 157 31.22 -1.86 11.02
N GLY A 158 30.49 -0.76 11.28
CA GLY A 158 30.64 0.52 10.59
C GLY A 158 29.54 0.88 9.56
N ALA A 159 28.45 0.11 9.46
CA ALA A 159 27.26 0.50 8.70
C ALA A 159 26.21 1.13 9.62
N GLU A 160 25.99 2.45 9.50
CA GLU A 160 25.06 3.21 10.33
C GLU A 160 23.70 3.37 9.64
N PRO A 161 22.56 3.29 10.33
CA PRO A 161 21.25 3.56 9.73
C PRO A 161 21.18 4.96 9.11
N LEU A 162 20.49 5.08 7.97
CA LEU A 162 20.25 6.40 7.37
C LEU A 162 19.30 7.21 8.26
N ASP A 163 19.48 8.52 8.32
CA ASP A 163 18.48 9.40 8.95
C ASP A 163 17.14 9.29 8.20
N PRO A 164 15.98 9.22 8.90
CA PRO A 164 14.67 9.13 8.25
C PRO A 164 14.38 10.22 7.22
N ALA A 165 14.88 11.45 7.41
CA ALA A 165 14.72 12.55 6.47
C ALA A 165 15.59 12.39 5.22
N LEU A 166 16.71 11.67 5.32
CA LEU A 166 17.58 11.33 4.19
C LEU A 166 17.02 10.15 3.40
N ALA A 167 16.58 9.10 4.09
CA ALA A 167 15.87 7.98 3.48
C ALA A 167 14.60 8.44 2.75
N ASP A 168 13.91 9.47 3.28
CA ASP A 168 12.72 10.04 2.64
C ASP A 168 12.99 10.68 1.25
N ARG A 169 14.26 10.84 0.84
CA ARG A 169 14.65 11.42 -0.45
C ARG A 169 14.73 10.41 -1.60
N PHE A 170 14.79 9.11 -1.31
CA PHE A 170 14.76 8.04 -2.32
C PHE A 170 13.31 7.66 -2.63
N ALA A 171 12.87 7.74 -3.88
CA ALA A 171 11.50 7.35 -4.23
C ALA A 171 11.31 5.84 -4.14
N VAL A 172 12.31 5.10 -4.57
CA VAL A 172 12.33 3.63 -4.59
C VAL A 172 13.42 3.14 -3.67
N VAL A 173 13.06 2.28 -2.73
CA VAL A 173 13.91 1.65 -1.73
C VAL A 173 13.65 0.16 -1.82
N LEU A 174 14.59 -0.62 -2.35
CA LEU A 174 14.40 -2.03 -2.63
C LEU A 174 15.28 -2.89 -1.73
N ASP A 175 14.68 -3.95 -1.19
CA ASP A 175 15.43 -5.04 -0.60
C ASP A 175 15.81 -6.03 -1.70
N ILE A 176 17.10 -6.34 -1.75
CA ILE A 176 17.70 -7.26 -2.72
C ILE A 176 18.01 -8.55 -1.99
N GLY A 177 17.29 -9.59 -2.40
CA GLY A 177 17.43 -10.93 -1.82
C GLY A 177 18.80 -11.56 -2.11
N ASP A 178 19.10 -12.61 -1.35
CA ASP A 178 20.33 -13.39 -1.44
C ASP A 178 20.03 -14.73 -2.17
N TRP A 179 21.03 -15.61 -2.22
CA TRP A 179 20.99 -16.91 -2.91
C TRP A 179 19.73 -17.74 -2.64
N ASP A 180 19.22 -17.72 -1.42
CA ASP A 180 18.03 -18.46 -0.95
C ASP A 180 16.71 -17.94 -1.53
N THR A 181 16.70 -16.68 -2.00
CA THR A 181 15.53 -16.05 -2.60
C THR A 181 15.45 -16.23 -4.12
N LEU A 182 16.54 -16.66 -4.76
CA LEU A 182 16.64 -16.86 -6.20
C LEU A 182 15.91 -18.12 -6.65
N SER A 183 15.35 -18.09 -7.86
CA SER A 183 14.85 -19.31 -8.49
C SER A 183 15.99 -20.28 -8.85
N ALA A 184 15.71 -21.58 -8.98
CA ALA A 184 16.73 -22.55 -9.40
C ALA A 184 17.36 -22.21 -10.76
N ALA A 185 16.60 -21.58 -11.66
CA ALA A 185 17.12 -21.10 -12.94
C ALA A 185 18.05 -19.90 -12.75
N ASP A 186 17.67 -18.90 -11.96
CA ASP A 186 18.51 -17.74 -11.65
C ASP A 186 19.80 -18.15 -10.94
N GLN A 187 19.74 -19.10 -10.00
CA GLN A 187 20.93 -19.65 -9.33
C GLN A 187 21.93 -20.24 -10.35
N GLN A 188 21.44 -20.99 -11.34
CA GLN A 188 22.29 -21.53 -12.40
C GLN A 188 22.89 -20.43 -13.28
N PHE A 189 22.11 -19.39 -13.62
CA PHE A 189 22.62 -18.27 -14.40
C PHE A 189 23.66 -17.44 -13.63
N VAL A 190 23.44 -17.18 -12.34
CA VAL A 190 24.37 -16.45 -11.47
C VAL A 190 25.65 -17.26 -11.23
N ALA A 191 25.56 -18.58 -11.04
CA ALA A 191 26.72 -19.44 -10.86
C ALA A 191 27.52 -19.71 -12.14
N ASN A 192 26.95 -19.38 -13.31
CA ASN A 192 27.60 -19.62 -14.59
C ASN A 192 28.61 -18.50 -14.89
N PRO A 193 29.92 -18.78 -14.93
CA PRO A 193 30.93 -17.76 -15.26
C PRO A 193 30.85 -17.32 -16.73
N ALA A 194 30.09 -18.02 -17.58
CA ALA A 194 29.92 -17.66 -18.98
C ALA A 194 29.20 -16.31 -19.10
N GLY A 195 29.95 -15.27 -19.47
CA GLY A 195 29.43 -13.91 -19.64
C GLY A 195 30.10 -12.87 -18.75
N GLU A 196 30.99 -13.28 -17.85
CA GLU A 196 31.82 -12.36 -17.07
C GLU A 196 32.60 -11.40 -18.00
N GLY A 197 32.51 -10.10 -17.72
CA GLY A 197 33.15 -9.04 -18.52
C GLY A 197 32.49 -8.72 -19.86
N ARG A 198 31.32 -9.30 -20.19
CA ARG A 198 30.53 -8.85 -21.35
C ARG A 198 29.82 -7.54 -21.03
N VAL A 199 29.91 -6.60 -21.97
CA VAL A 199 29.10 -5.37 -21.93
C VAL A 199 27.63 -5.76 -22.01
N ALA A 200 26.82 -5.17 -21.14
CA ALA A 200 25.38 -5.37 -21.12
C ALA A 200 24.75 -4.83 -22.43
N ASP A 201 24.30 -5.73 -23.30
CA ASP A 201 23.72 -5.36 -24.60
C ASP A 201 22.44 -6.16 -24.89
N ASP A 202 21.29 -5.51 -24.70
CA ASP A 202 19.98 -6.00 -25.12
C ASP A 202 19.59 -5.52 -26.53
N ARG A 203 20.57 -5.07 -27.32
CA ARG A 203 20.43 -4.45 -28.64
C ARG A 203 19.66 -3.13 -28.60
N GLY A 204 19.76 -2.41 -27.49
CA GLY A 204 19.15 -1.09 -27.29
C GLY A 204 17.64 -1.12 -27.05
N ARG A 205 17.06 -2.30 -26.73
CA ARG A 205 15.63 -2.47 -26.49
C ARG A 205 15.18 -1.62 -25.29
N LEU A 206 15.83 -1.77 -24.14
CA LEU A 206 15.54 -1.01 -22.93
C LEU A 206 15.62 0.49 -23.19
N LYS A 207 16.65 0.94 -23.91
CA LYS A 207 16.83 2.36 -24.23
C LYS A 207 15.70 2.91 -25.09
N ALA A 208 15.25 2.15 -26.09
CA ALA A 208 14.16 2.54 -26.98
C ALA A 208 12.82 2.61 -26.23
N ASP A 209 12.48 1.56 -25.48
CA ASP A 209 11.21 1.49 -24.73
C ASP A 209 11.17 2.55 -23.62
N LEU A 210 12.30 2.77 -22.93
CA LEU A 210 12.44 3.80 -21.91
C LEU A 210 12.20 5.22 -22.45
N ALA A 211 12.59 5.50 -23.70
CA ALA A 211 12.34 6.79 -24.32
C ALA A 211 10.84 7.04 -24.53
N VAL A 212 10.10 6.03 -25.00
CA VAL A 212 8.64 6.09 -25.20
C VAL A 212 7.91 6.25 -23.86
N TRP A 213 8.29 5.45 -22.86
CA TRP A 213 7.68 5.53 -21.53
C TRP A 213 7.96 6.87 -20.85
N ARG A 214 9.17 7.40 -21.00
CA ARG A 214 9.52 8.72 -20.47
C ARG A 214 8.68 9.81 -21.06
N GLN A 215 8.54 9.84 -22.38
CA GLN A 215 7.70 10.84 -23.04
C GLN A 215 6.26 10.77 -22.48
N SER A 216 5.71 9.56 -22.40
CA SER A 216 4.37 9.33 -21.83
C SER A 216 4.26 9.79 -20.37
N PHE A 217 5.32 9.63 -19.58
CA PHE A 217 5.34 10.07 -18.18
C PHE A 217 5.38 11.59 -18.07
N GLU A 218 6.24 12.25 -18.85
CA GLU A 218 6.38 13.71 -18.87
C GLU A 218 5.07 14.39 -19.33
N GLU A 219 4.32 13.79 -20.25
CA GLU A 219 3.01 14.28 -20.70
C GLU A 219 1.91 14.13 -19.62
N ARG A 220 2.01 13.10 -18.76
CA ARG A 220 0.94 12.73 -17.80
C ARG A 220 1.21 13.15 -16.36
N VAL A 221 2.45 13.46 -15.98
CA VAL A 221 2.81 13.72 -14.58
C VAL A 221 2.09 14.92 -13.98
N ASP A 222 1.84 15.96 -14.78
CA ASP A 222 1.11 17.16 -14.35
C ASP A 222 -0.42 16.94 -14.30
N HIS A 223 -0.91 15.87 -14.94
CA HIS A 223 -2.33 15.49 -15.01
C HIS A 223 -2.49 14.00 -14.66
N CYS A 224 -1.96 13.60 -13.50
CA CYS A 224 -1.97 12.21 -13.05
C CYS A 224 -3.43 11.67 -12.98
N PRO A 225 -3.69 10.43 -13.44
CA PRO A 225 -5.02 9.84 -13.36
C PRO A 225 -5.58 9.83 -11.94
N ALA A 226 -6.83 10.29 -11.78
CA ALA A 226 -7.51 10.40 -10.49
C ALA A 226 -7.46 9.09 -9.66
N PRO A 227 -7.68 7.89 -10.22
CA PRO A 227 -7.61 6.65 -9.44
C PRO A 227 -6.25 6.43 -8.75
N ILE A 228 -5.14 6.85 -9.35
CA ILE A 228 -3.81 6.74 -8.73
C ILE A 228 -3.69 7.72 -7.56
N VAL A 229 -4.16 8.95 -7.74
CA VAL A 229 -4.13 9.99 -6.70
C VAL A 229 -5.02 9.59 -5.52
N ASP A 230 -6.25 9.16 -5.80
CA ASP A 230 -7.24 8.73 -4.81
C ASP A 230 -6.72 7.53 -4.02
N TYR A 231 -6.12 6.56 -4.70
CA TYR A 231 -5.45 5.40 -4.07
C TYR A 231 -4.37 5.86 -3.09
N VAL A 232 -3.47 6.77 -3.49
CA VAL A 232 -2.39 7.23 -2.61
C VAL A 232 -2.94 8.01 -1.42
N CYS A 233 -3.97 8.84 -1.61
CA CYS A 233 -4.63 9.57 -0.53
C CYS A 233 -5.25 8.62 0.50
N ALA A 234 -5.98 7.59 0.03
CA ALA A 234 -6.56 6.56 0.89
C ALA A 234 -5.46 5.74 1.61
N LEU A 235 -4.42 5.33 0.89
CA LEU A 235 -3.30 4.55 1.41
C LEU A 235 -2.58 5.29 2.54
N VAL A 236 -2.21 6.56 2.32
CA VAL A 236 -1.49 7.35 3.34
C VAL A 236 -2.35 7.58 4.57
N THR A 237 -3.66 7.74 4.39
CA THR A 237 -4.62 7.87 5.50
C THR A 237 -4.72 6.57 6.30
N ALA A 238 -4.88 5.44 5.63
CA ALA A 238 -4.99 4.13 6.26
C ALA A 238 -3.70 3.71 6.99
N LEU A 239 -2.53 3.93 6.35
CA LEU A 239 -1.22 3.68 6.98
C LEU A 239 -1.05 4.52 8.25
N ARG A 240 -1.44 5.80 8.21
CA ARG A 240 -1.37 6.69 9.39
C ARG A 240 -2.22 6.16 10.53
N SER A 241 -3.44 5.71 10.26
CA SER A 241 -4.32 5.09 11.28
C SER A 241 -3.70 3.82 11.86
N GLY A 242 -2.94 3.05 11.07
CA GLY A 242 -2.17 1.90 11.54
C GLY A 242 -0.87 2.23 12.30
N GLY A 243 -0.51 3.52 12.42
CA GLY A 243 0.73 3.97 13.07
C GLY A 243 1.95 4.03 12.14
N ILE A 244 1.76 3.83 10.82
CA ILE A 244 2.83 3.93 9.82
C ILE A 244 2.75 5.30 9.17
N ARG A 245 3.70 6.19 9.51
CA ARG A 245 3.73 7.54 8.96
C ARG A 245 4.48 7.59 7.62
N LEU A 246 3.81 8.08 6.58
CA LEU A 246 4.44 8.57 5.35
C LEU A 246 4.39 10.10 5.30
N SER A 247 5.47 10.73 4.79
CA SER A 247 5.53 12.19 4.62
C SER A 247 4.69 12.64 3.40
N PRO A 248 4.30 13.92 3.31
CA PRO A 248 3.67 14.45 2.08
C PRO A 248 4.57 14.33 0.85
N ARG A 249 5.89 14.49 1.01
CA ARG A 249 6.88 14.23 -0.04
C ARG A 249 6.77 12.78 -0.52
N ARG A 250 6.72 11.84 0.42
CA ARG A 250 6.58 10.41 0.13
C ARG A 250 5.31 10.11 -0.64
N ALA A 251 4.17 10.68 -0.25
CA ALA A 251 2.91 10.53 -1.00
C ALA A 251 3.07 10.94 -2.48
N ARG A 252 3.73 12.08 -2.74
CA ARG A 252 4.04 12.52 -4.11
C ARG A 252 4.96 11.56 -4.84
N LEU A 253 6.00 11.04 -4.18
CA LEU A 253 6.92 10.07 -4.78
C LEU A 253 6.22 8.75 -5.10
N VAL A 254 5.39 8.22 -4.19
CA VAL A 254 4.57 7.02 -4.43
C VAL A 254 3.66 7.22 -5.64
N THR A 255 3.00 8.38 -5.75
CA THR A 255 2.15 8.72 -6.90
C THR A 255 2.93 8.69 -8.22
N ARG A 256 4.14 9.28 -8.23
CA ARG A 256 5.02 9.28 -9.41
C ARG A 256 5.48 7.88 -9.78
N THR A 257 5.90 7.08 -8.79
CA THR A 257 6.30 5.68 -8.99
C THR A 257 5.15 4.88 -9.58
N LEU A 258 3.94 4.98 -9.02
CA LEU A 258 2.76 4.27 -9.52
C LEU A 258 2.38 4.69 -10.94
N LEU A 259 2.42 5.99 -11.25
CA LEU A 259 2.19 6.47 -12.62
C LEU A 259 3.21 5.88 -13.59
N ALA A 260 4.48 5.90 -13.24
CA ALA A 260 5.54 5.35 -14.08
C ALA A 260 5.42 3.82 -14.23
N THR A 261 5.11 3.08 -13.16
CA THR A 261 4.82 1.63 -13.21
C THR A 261 3.64 1.36 -14.15
N SER A 262 2.59 2.17 -14.07
CA SER A 262 1.41 2.03 -14.95
C SER A 262 1.78 2.18 -16.42
N ILE A 263 2.68 3.11 -16.74
CA ILE A 263 3.15 3.35 -18.12
C ILE A 263 4.02 2.20 -18.62
N VAL A 264 4.96 1.72 -17.80
CA VAL A 264 5.85 0.59 -18.14
C VAL A 264 5.03 -0.67 -18.45
N GLU A 265 4.00 -0.94 -17.65
CA GLU A 265 3.11 -2.10 -17.78
C GLU A 265 2.00 -1.89 -18.83
N GLY A 266 1.96 -0.74 -19.51
CA GLY A 266 0.97 -0.44 -20.54
C GLY A 266 -0.47 -0.31 -20.01
N LEU A 267 -0.63 0.05 -18.73
CA LEU A 267 -1.95 0.20 -18.10
C LEU A 267 -2.63 1.49 -18.59
N THR A 268 -3.88 1.33 -18.98
CA THR A 268 -4.82 2.40 -19.32
C THR A 268 -5.84 2.61 -18.19
N ALA A 269 -6.65 3.67 -18.29
CA ALA A 269 -7.76 3.89 -17.38
C ALA A 269 -8.69 2.67 -17.28
N ASP A 270 -8.91 1.93 -18.37
CA ASP A 270 -9.85 0.80 -18.37
C ASP A 270 -9.24 -0.49 -17.82
N THR A 271 -7.91 -0.62 -17.85
CA THR A 271 -7.20 -1.78 -17.29
C THR A 271 -6.76 -1.57 -15.84
N LEU A 272 -6.79 -0.33 -15.34
CA LEU A 272 -6.60 0.00 -13.92
C LEU A 272 -7.77 -0.60 -13.12
N GLY A 273 -7.48 -1.58 -12.26
CA GLY A 273 -8.48 -2.27 -11.42
C GLY A 273 -8.61 -3.78 -11.65
N VAL A 274 -7.92 -4.37 -12.63
CA VAL A 274 -7.87 -5.83 -12.83
C VAL A 274 -6.98 -6.47 -11.74
N ARG A 275 -7.27 -7.70 -11.27
CA ARG A 275 -6.49 -8.38 -10.19
C ARG A 275 -4.96 -8.35 -10.37
N ARG A 276 -4.46 -8.38 -11.62
CA ARG A 276 -3.00 -8.30 -11.88
C ARG A 276 -2.38 -6.95 -11.50
N THR A 277 -3.17 -5.87 -11.56
CA THR A 277 -2.73 -4.52 -11.22
C THR A 277 -2.63 -4.28 -9.71
N ASP A 278 -3.36 -5.05 -8.91
CA ASP A 278 -3.31 -5.02 -7.43
C ASP A 278 -1.90 -5.34 -6.91
N ALA A 279 -1.37 -6.50 -7.32
CA ALA A 279 -0.04 -6.95 -6.94
C ALA A 279 1.08 -5.98 -7.38
N LEU A 280 0.94 -5.34 -8.55
CA LEU A 280 1.88 -4.33 -9.04
C LEU A 280 1.86 -3.07 -8.17
N PHE A 281 0.67 -2.58 -7.80
CA PHE A 281 0.54 -1.45 -6.88
C PHE A 281 1.09 -1.79 -5.50
N ARG A 282 0.83 -3.01 -5.02
CA ARG A 282 1.42 -3.49 -3.77
C ARG A 282 2.95 -3.44 -3.81
N ALA A 283 3.55 -3.99 -4.86
CA ALA A 283 5.00 -4.01 -5.03
C ALA A 283 5.58 -2.58 -5.06
N ALA A 284 4.92 -1.64 -5.76
CA ALA A 284 5.33 -0.25 -5.79
C ALA A 284 5.19 0.45 -4.42
N VAL A 285 4.15 0.14 -3.64
CA VAL A 285 4.01 0.64 -2.26
C VAL A 285 5.12 0.09 -1.39
N ASP A 286 5.34 -1.23 -1.39
CA ASP A 286 6.37 -1.86 -0.58
C ASP A 286 7.75 -1.29 -0.92
N ALA A 287 8.05 -1.08 -2.20
CA ALA A 287 9.27 -0.44 -2.67
C ALA A 287 9.35 1.07 -2.35
N SER A 288 8.25 1.71 -1.97
CA SER A 288 8.25 3.13 -1.60
C SER A 288 8.43 3.35 -0.09
N LEU A 289 8.35 2.31 0.74
CA LEU A 289 8.48 2.41 2.20
C LEU A 289 9.96 2.60 2.63
N PRO A 290 10.33 3.73 3.24
CA PRO A 290 11.73 4.03 3.53
C PRO A 290 12.25 3.41 4.84
N GLN A 291 11.37 2.82 5.68
CA GLN A 291 11.69 2.35 7.03
C GLN A 291 12.90 1.41 7.08
N ARG A 292 13.02 0.54 6.07
CA ARG A 292 14.12 -0.42 5.94
C ARG A 292 15.49 0.24 5.84
N ALA A 293 15.55 1.49 5.39
CA ALA A 293 16.80 2.23 5.25
C ALA A 293 17.43 2.64 6.60
N TRP A 294 16.68 2.54 7.69
CA TRP A 294 17.17 2.84 9.04
C TRP A 294 16.96 1.69 10.02
N GLY A 295 16.83 0.46 9.50
CA GLY A 295 16.69 -0.75 10.31
C GLY A 295 15.29 -0.96 10.92
N ALA A 296 14.26 -0.23 10.45
CA ALA A 296 12.88 -0.45 10.88
C ALA A 296 12.11 -1.27 9.83
N ALA A 297 11.28 -2.22 10.30
CA ALA A 297 10.33 -2.91 9.45
C ALA A 297 8.94 -2.29 9.60
N ALA A 298 8.32 -1.91 8.48
CA ALA A 298 6.89 -1.61 8.49
C ALA A 298 6.11 -2.91 8.67
N ASP A 299 5.15 -2.90 9.59
CA ASP A 299 4.27 -4.04 9.85
C ASP A 299 3.54 -4.45 8.56
N ALA A 300 3.85 -5.65 8.05
CA ALA A 300 3.41 -6.12 6.75
C ALA A 300 1.88 -6.31 6.68
N ASP A 301 1.25 -6.69 7.79
CA ASP A 301 -0.19 -6.89 7.88
C ASP A 301 -0.93 -5.56 7.83
N LYS A 302 -0.40 -4.55 8.52
CA LYS A 302 -0.93 -3.17 8.46
C LYS A 302 -0.76 -2.55 7.07
N VAL A 303 0.39 -2.76 6.43
CA VAL A 303 0.61 -2.31 5.05
C VAL A 303 -0.37 -3.02 4.11
N ALA A 304 -0.60 -4.32 4.28
CA ALA A 304 -1.55 -5.08 3.49
C ALA A 304 -2.99 -4.61 3.67
N ALA A 305 -3.42 -4.36 4.91
CA ALA A 305 -4.74 -3.84 5.21
C ALA A 305 -4.94 -2.44 4.62
N ALA A 306 -3.95 -1.56 4.76
CA ALA A 306 -4.01 -0.20 4.20
C ALA A 306 -4.05 -0.21 2.67
N HIS A 307 -3.27 -1.08 2.03
CA HIS A 307 -3.28 -1.28 0.59
C HIS A 307 -4.64 -1.78 0.10
N ARG A 308 -5.22 -2.82 0.72
CA ARG A 308 -6.55 -3.33 0.34
C ARG A 308 -7.62 -2.25 0.45
N LEU A 309 -7.67 -1.53 1.58
CA LEU A 309 -8.64 -0.44 1.77
C LEU A 309 -8.48 0.64 0.70
N ALA A 310 -7.25 1.04 0.40
CA ALA A 310 -6.98 2.04 -0.63
C ALA A 310 -7.33 1.56 -2.03
N TRP A 311 -7.02 0.29 -2.32
CA TRP A 311 -7.35 -0.36 -3.58
C TRP A 311 -8.86 -0.38 -3.80
N ASP A 312 -9.59 -0.85 -2.79
CA ASP A 312 -11.05 -0.97 -2.85
C ASP A 312 -11.71 0.41 -3.01
N ALA A 313 -11.21 1.42 -2.31
CA ALA A 313 -11.73 2.78 -2.38
C ALA A 313 -11.50 3.45 -3.74
N ALA A 314 -10.39 3.17 -4.42
CA ALA A 314 -9.95 3.91 -5.61
C ALA A 314 -10.13 3.16 -6.94
N MET A 315 -10.11 1.83 -6.93
CA MET A 315 -10.04 1.01 -8.15
C MET A 315 -11.33 0.24 -8.44
N LEU A 316 -12.20 0.04 -7.46
CA LEU A 316 -13.47 -0.63 -7.69
C LEU A 316 -14.39 0.24 -8.55
N ARG A 317 -15.16 -0.41 -9.42
CA ARG A 317 -16.16 0.23 -10.30
C ARG A 317 -17.49 -0.52 -10.22
N GLY A 318 -18.57 0.15 -10.60
CA GLY A 318 -19.90 -0.46 -10.70
C GLY A 318 -20.32 -1.16 -9.41
N ALA A 319 -20.72 -2.44 -9.54
CA ALA A 319 -21.19 -3.28 -8.45
C ALA A 319 -20.18 -3.43 -7.31
N ASP A 320 -18.91 -3.71 -7.61
CA ASP A 320 -17.91 -3.93 -6.56
C ASP A 320 -17.66 -2.67 -5.72
N ARG A 321 -17.66 -1.48 -6.36
CA ARG A 321 -17.52 -0.20 -5.65
C ARG A 321 -18.72 0.03 -4.74
N TRP A 322 -19.90 -0.30 -5.22
CA TRP A 322 -21.12 -0.16 -4.46
C TRP A 322 -21.09 -1.08 -3.22
N VAL A 323 -20.70 -2.34 -3.35
CA VAL A 323 -20.56 -3.28 -2.21
C VAL A 323 -19.58 -2.73 -1.17
N HIS A 324 -18.43 -2.21 -1.62
CA HIS A 324 -17.46 -1.61 -0.72
C HIS A 324 -18.03 -0.40 0.04
N LEU A 325 -18.69 0.52 -0.67
CA LEU A 325 -19.33 1.70 -0.05
C LEU A 325 -20.44 1.31 0.93
N PHE A 326 -21.24 0.29 0.59
CA PHE A 326 -22.25 -0.28 1.48
C PHE A 326 -21.62 -0.78 2.79
N HIS A 327 -20.46 -1.43 2.73
CA HIS A 327 -19.77 -1.90 3.93
C HIS A 327 -19.12 -0.78 4.74
N LEU A 328 -18.63 0.30 4.09
CA LEU A 328 -18.08 1.47 4.77
C LEU A 328 -19.12 2.29 5.53
N GLU A 329 -20.40 2.23 5.15
CA GLU A 329 -21.47 2.96 5.83
C GLU A 329 -21.61 2.47 7.28
N PRO A 330 -21.39 3.32 8.30
CA PRO A 330 -21.28 2.86 9.68
C PRO A 330 -22.63 2.50 10.33
N THR A 331 -23.75 3.11 9.91
CA THR A 331 -25.04 2.89 10.57
C THR A 331 -25.91 1.88 9.82
N LEU A 332 -26.69 1.08 10.55
CA LEU A 332 -27.62 0.12 9.95
C LEU A 332 -28.68 0.81 9.09
N ASP A 333 -29.14 2.00 9.51
CA ASP A 333 -30.08 2.81 8.73
C ASP A 333 -29.47 3.41 7.46
N GLY A 334 -28.19 3.80 7.51
CA GLY A 334 -27.43 4.20 6.32
C GLY A 334 -27.29 3.03 5.34
N LYS A 335 -26.90 1.85 5.83
CA LYS A 335 -26.82 0.62 5.03
C LYS A 335 -28.15 0.27 4.37
N ALA A 336 -29.26 0.33 5.14
CA ALA A 336 -30.59 0.07 4.60
C ALA A 336 -30.98 1.05 3.49
N SER A 337 -30.68 2.34 3.66
CA SER A 337 -30.99 3.37 2.67
C SER A 337 -30.14 3.18 1.41
N PHE A 338 -28.86 2.88 1.59
CA PHE A 338 -27.93 2.60 0.50
C PHE A 338 -28.32 1.36 -0.31
N LEU A 339 -28.82 0.31 0.37
CA LEU A 339 -29.40 -0.88 -0.27
C LEU A 339 -30.61 -0.55 -1.13
N LEU A 340 -31.56 0.24 -0.63
CA LEU A 340 -32.79 0.52 -1.37
C LEU A 340 -32.58 1.48 -2.54
N GLU A 341 -31.74 2.50 -2.35
CA GLU A 341 -31.64 3.63 -3.28
C GLU A 341 -30.57 3.43 -4.37
N HIS A 342 -29.49 2.72 -4.05
CA HIS A 342 -28.28 2.70 -4.89
C HIS A 342 -27.88 1.31 -5.36
N CYS A 343 -28.60 0.24 -4.94
CA CYS A 343 -28.23 -1.12 -5.30
C CYS A 343 -28.30 -1.33 -6.83
N PRO A 344 -27.20 -1.77 -7.45
CA PRO A 344 -27.11 -1.85 -8.90
C PRO A 344 -27.97 -2.98 -9.48
N ASP A 345 -28.00 -4.14 -8.81
CA ASP A 345 -28.74 -5.32 -9.22
C ASP A 345 -28.96 -6.28 -8.02
N PRO A 346 -29.92 -7.23 -8.12
CA PRO A 346 -30.26 -8.15 -7.03
C PRO A 346 -29.13 -9.11 -6.61
N ASP A 347 -28.23 -9.49 -7.52
CA ASP A 347 -27.14 -10.42 -7.19
C ASP A 347 -26.10 -9.70 -6.32
N THR A 348 -25.76 -8.47 -6.70
CA THR A 348 -24.88 -7.59 -5.91
C THR A 348 -25.48 -7.27 -4.55
N GLY A 349 -26.78 -6.97 -4.49
CA GLY A 349 -27.49 -6.74 -3.23
C GLY A 349 -27.48 -7.95 -2.30
N THR A 350 -27.63 -9.16 -2.88
CA THR A 350 -27.54 -10.43 -2.14
C THR A 350 -26.17 -10.58 -1.49
N LEU A 351 -25.11 -10.45 -2.28
CA LEU A 351 -23.74 -10.57 -1.80
C LEU A 351 -23.43 -9.57 -0.67
N ALA A 352 -23.88 -8.33 -0.79
CA ALA A 352 -23.67 -7.30 0.22
C ALA A 352 -24.39 -7.63 1.54
N VAL A 353 -25.61 -8.15 1.48
CA VAL A 353 -26.37 -8.58 2.66
C VAL A 353 -25.72 -9.80 3.32
N GLU A 354 -25.29 -10.80 2.54
CA GLU A 354 -24.57 -11.97 3.06
C GLU A 354 -23.29 -11.56 3.80
N GLN A 355 -22.48 -10.69 3.20
CA GLN A 355 -21.26 -10.17 3.80
C GLN A 355 -21.55 -9.33 5.05
N LEU A 356 -22.66 -8.59 5.08
CA LEU A 356 -23.07 -7.83 6.27
C LEU A 356 -23.40 -8.77 7.42
N LEU A 357 -24.23 -9.79 7.17
CA LEU A 357 -24.65 -10.75 8.19
C LEU A 357 -23.47 -11.58 8.72
N ALA A 358 -22.45 -11.80 7.91
CA ALA A 358 -21.24 -12.51 8.30
C ALA A 358 -20.23 -11.67 9.10
N ASN A 359 -20.14 -10.35 8.83
CA ASN A 359 -19.06 -9.50 9.36
C ASN A 359 -19.49 -8.53 10.48
N GLU A 360 -20.78 -8.20 10.59
CA GLU A 360 -21.30 -7.37 11.70
C GLU A 360 -21.38 -8.18 13.01
N PRO A 361 -21.26 -7.54 14.19
CA PRO A 361 -21.56 -8.18 15.47
C PRO A 361 -22.96 -8.82 15.48
N THR A 362 -23.11 -9.94 16.20
CA THR A 362 -24.32 -10.77 16.18
C THR A 362 -25.61 -9.97 16.44
N GLU A 363 -25.58 -9.03 17.40
CA GLU A 363 -26.72 -8.16 17.70
C GLU A 363 -27.07 -7.23 16.52
N ARG A 364 -26.07 -6.68 15.82
CA ARG A 364 -26.26 -5.78 14.68
C ARG A 364 -26.75 -6.53 13.45
N ALA A 365 -26.19 -7.71 13.18
CA ALA A 365 -26.67 -8.60 12.12
C ALA A 365 -28.14 -9.00 12.35
N ALA A 366 -28.48 -9.41 13.58
CA ALA A 366 -29.85 -9.75 13.97
C ALA A 366 -30.82 -8.56 13.85
N ALA A 367 -30.39 -7.37 14.27
CA ALA A 367 -31.18 -6.15 14.14
C ALA A 367 -31.47 -5.79 12.68
N PHE A 368 -30.46 -5.85 11.80
CA PHE A 368 -30.64 -5.60 10.38
C PHE A 368 -31.57 -6.64 9.74
N ALA A 369 -31.34 -7.92 10.04
CA ALA A 369 -32.17 -9.02 9.55
C ALA A 369 -33.64 -8.86 9.94
N LEU A 370 -33.91 -8.60 11.23
CA LEU A 370 -35.27 -8.41 11.73
C LEU A 370 -35.95 -7.17 11.10
N ALA A 371 -35.20 -6.10 10.84
CA ALA A 371 -35.73 -4.91 10.19
C ALA A 371 -36.06 -5.14 8.70
N ALA A 372 -35.21 -5.87 7.99
CA ALA A 372 -35.31 -6.08 6.56
C ALA A 372 -36.29 -7.21 6.18
N TYR A 373 -36.50 -8.20 7.06
CA TYR A 373 -37.16 -9.47 6.72
C TYR A 373 -38.56 -9.32 6.08
N ALA A 374 -39.41 -8.44 6.62
CA ALA A 374 -40.75 -8.23 6.09
C ALA A 374 -40.73 -7.66 4.65
N ALA A 375 -39.80 -6.73 4.37
CA ALA A 375 -39.60 -6.16 3.04
C ALA A 375 -39.00 -7.20 2.08
N ALA A 376 -38.09 -8.04 2.57
CA ALA A 376 -37.45 -9.13 1.82
C ALA A 376 -38.47 -10.15 1.31
N VAL A 377 -39.31 -10.67 2.21
CA VAL A 377 -40.36 -11.65 1.87
C VAL A 377 -41.43 -11.06 0.94
N SER A 378 -41.65 -9.75 1.02
CA SER A 378 -42.58 -9.03 0.14
C SER A 378 -42.01 -8.72 -1.25
N GLY A 379 -40.76 -9.13 -1.54
CA GLY A 379 -40.08 -8.87 -2.81
C GLY A 379 -39.73 -7.41 -3.05
N ARG A 380 -39.63 -6.61 -1.98
CA ARG A 380 -39.38 -5.15 -2.05
C ARG A 380 -37.92 -4.76 -1.86
N LEU A 381 -37.05 -5.74 -1.57
CA LEU A 381 -35.62 -5.53 -1.48
C LEU A 381 -34.95 -5.88 -2.81
N PRO A 382 -33.94 -5.13 -3.24
CA PRO A 382 -33.14 -5.46 -4.42
C PRO A 382 -32.14 -6.59 -4.08
N ILE A 383 -32.66 -7.76 -3.70
CA ILE A 383 -31.89 -8.97 -3.39
C ILE A 383 -32.58 -10.20 -3.99
N GLY A 384 -31.80 -11.24 -4.27
CA GLY A 384 -32.25 -12.54 -4.74
C GLY A 384 -32.76 -13.46 -3.62
N ALA A 385 -33.20 -14.65 -4.00
CA ALA A 385 -33.80 -15.62 -3.08
C ALA A 385 -32.83 -16.09 -1.97
N GLU A 386 -31.53 -16.19 -2.27
CA GLU A 386 -30.50 -16.56 -1.29
C GLU A 386 -30.40 -15.50 -0.18
N GLY A 387 -30.35 -14.21 -0.54
CA GLY A 387 -30.33 -13.12 0.43
C GLY A 387 -31.58 -13.06 1.30
N VAL A 388 -32.77 -13.36 0.73
CA VAL A 388 -34.02 -13.48 1.52
C VAL A 388 -33.93 -14.63 2.52
N ASN A 389 -33.38 -15.77 2.10
CA ASN A 389 -33.23 -16.94 2.96
C ASN A 389 -32.25 -16.67 4.11
N ASP A 390 -31.12 -16.02 3.84
CA ASP A 390 -30.13 -15.67 4.87
C ASP A 390 -30.68 -14.64 5.85
N LEU A 391 -31.39 -13.61 5.39
CA LEU A 391 -32.13 -12.71 6.28
C LEU A 391 -33.13 -13.50 7.15
N GLY A 392 -33.83 -14.47 6.56
CA GLY A 392 -34.75 -15.35 7.29
C GLY A 392 -34.08 -16.19 8.36
N ARG A 393 -32.91 -16.76 8.08
CA ARG A 393 -32.14 -17.56 9.05
C ARG A 393 -31.77 -16.75 10.28
N PHE A 394 -31.45 -15.46 10.12
CA PHE A 394 -31.16 -14.57 11.23
C PHE A 394 -32.43 -14.02 11.89
N ALA A 395 -33.49 -13.70 11.13
CA ALA A 395 -34.69 -13.06 11.67
C ALA A 395 -35.67 -14.04 12.35
N GLN A 396 -35.82 -15.28 11.86
CA GLN A 396 -36.80 -16.24 12.39
C GLN A 396 -36.62 -16.55 13.89
N PRO A 397 -35.40 -16.76 14.42
CA PRO A 397 -35.19 -16.93 15.86
C PRO A 397 -35.61 -15.72 16.71
N LEU A 398 -35.74 -14.53 16.11
CA LEU A 398 -36.19 -13.32 16.79
C LEU A 398 -37.71 -13.15 16.77
N LEU A 399 -38.45 -13.88 15.91
CA LEU A 399 -39.92 -13.79 15.86
C LEU A 399 -40.56 -14.51 17.06
N THR A 400 -39.91 -15.57 17.54
CA THR A 400 -40.31 -16.33 18.73
C THR A 400 -39.07 -16.57 19.59
N VAL A 401 -38.85 -15.69 20.58
CA VAL A 401 -37.70 -15.80 21.48
C VAL A 401 -38.07 -16.67 22.68
N ASP A 402 -37.71 -17.94 22.62
CA ASP A 402 -37.80 -18.88 23.72
C ASP A 402 -36.40 -19.23 24.25
N GLY A 403 -36.21 -19.19 25.57
CA GLY A 403 -34.93 -19.52 26.18
C GLY A 403 -34.91 -19.43 27.69
N GLU A 404 -33.98 -20.14 28.31
CA GLU A 404 -33.73 -20.07 29.75
C GLU A 404 -32.61 -19.06 30.06
N VAL A 405 -32.85 -18.18 31.02
CA VAL A 405 -31.89 -17.16 31.47
C VAL A 405 -31.58 -17.41 32.94
N SER A 406 -30.30 -17.57 33.28
CA SER A 406 -29.85 -17.75 34.65
C SER A 406 -28.93 -16.61 35.09
N TRP A 407 -29.16 -16.09 36.29
CA TRP A 407 -28.29 -15.07 36.91
C TRP A 407 -28.14 -15.32 38.40
N HIS A 408 -27.09 -14.75 38.97
CA HIS A 408 -26.80 -14.84 40.39
C HIS A 408 -27.28 -13.57 41.09
N GLU A 409 -28.05 -13.73 42.16
CA GLU A 409 -28.44 -12.62 43.02
C GLU A 409 -27.33 -12.25 44.00
N ARG A 410 -27.20 -10.97 44.34
CA ARG A 410 -26.32 -10.54 45.42
C ARG A 410 -26.97 -10.86 46.77
N LEU A 411 -26.18 -11.41 47.69
CA LEU A 411 -26.59 -11.62 49.09
C LEU A 411 -27.11 -10.28 49.68
N GLY A 412 -28.41 -10.24 50.01
CA GLY A 412 -29.08 -9.07 50.59
C GLY A 412 -30.04 -8.31 49.67
N THR A 413 -30.17 -8.69 48.39
CA THR A 413 -31.15 -8.08 47.45
C THR A 413 -32.10 -9.14 46.89
N PRO A 414 -33.13 -9.57 47.64
CA PRO A 414 -34.06 -10.59 47.16
C PRO A 414 -34.90 -10.07 45.98
N ALA A 415 -35.22 -10.96 45.02
CA ALA A 415 -36.03 -10.66 43.83
C ALA A 415 -35.39 -9.64 42.87
N SER A 416 -34.09 -9.76 42.66
CA SER A 416 -33.35 -8.96 41.68
C SER A 416 -33.69 -9.38 40.26
N THR A 417 -33.92 -8.41 39.37
CA THR A 417 -34.09 -8.67 37.94
C THR A 417 -32.73 -8.94 37.29
N HIS A 418 -32.73 -9.75 36.22
CA HIS A 418 -31.52 -9.95 35.40
C HIS A 418 -30.85 -8.60 35.06
N PRO A 419 -29.53 -8.45 35.19
CA PRO A 419 -28.83 -7.17 35.01
C PRO A 419 -29.12 -6.47 33.67
N GLU A 420 -29.13 -7.24 32.58
CA GLU A 420 -29.45 -6.71 31.24
C GLU A 420 -30.92 -6.29 31.13
N LEU A 421 -31.86 -7.04 31.73
CA LEU A 421 -33.28 -6.66 31.74
C LEU A 421 -33.50 -5.34 32.50
N ALA A 422 -32.79 -5.15 33.61
CA ALA A 422 -32.82 -3.90 34.37
C ALA A 422 -32.30 -2.72 33.53
N THR A 423 -31.29 -2.97 32.70
CA THR A 423 -30.70 -1.97 31.79
C THR A 423 -31.64 -1.63 30.63
N TYR A 424 -32.39 -2.61 30.10
CA TYR A 424 -33.30 -2.42 28.97
C TYR A 424 -34.67 -1.84 29.35
N ALA A 425 -35.17 -2.14 30.55
CA ALA A 425 -36.46 -1.65 31.06
C ALA A 425 -36.70 -0.13 30.87
N PRO A 426 -35.77 0.78 31.22
CA PRO A 426 -35.96 2.22 31.01
C PRO A 426 -35.98 2.63 29.53
N VAL A 427 -35.34 1.86 28.64
CA VAL A 427 -35.40 2.09 27.19
C VAL A 427 -36.79 1.69 26.68
N LEU A 428 -37.23 0.45 26.95
CA LEU A 428 -38.50 -0.09 26.50
C LEU A 428 -39.72 0.67 27.03
N GLY A 429 -39.67 1.14 28.28
CA GLY A 429 -40.75 1.90 28.91
C GLY A 429 -41.09 3.22 28.21
N ARG A 430 -40.15 3.79 27.44
CA ARG A 430 -40.31 5.06 26.72
C ARG A 430 -40.85 4.90 25.29
N LEU A 431 -40.93 3.67 24.78
CA LEU A 431 -41.31 3.39 23.39
C LEU A 431 -42.83 3.22 23.25
N GLY A 432 -43.39 3.62 22.10
CA GLY A 432 -44.79 3.31 21.74
C GLY A 432 -44.98 1.81 21.45
N ALA A 433 -46.22 1.32 21.52
CA ALA A 433 -46.54 -0.13 21.55
C ALA A 433 -45.81 -0.96 20.47
N ALA A 434 -46.00 -0.66 19.18
CA ALA A 434 -45.40 -1.42 18.08
C ALA A 434 -43.85 -1.34 18.04
N ARG A 435 -43.29 -0.19 18.43
CA ARG A 435 -41.82 -0.01 18.51
C ARG A 435 -41.25 -0.80 19.70
N ARG A 436 -41.97 -0.79 20.83
CA ARG A 436 -41.61 -1.52 22.04
C ARG A 436 -41.57 -3.02 21.81
N GLU A 437 -42.57 -3.57 21.12
CA GLU A 437 -42.65 -5.00 20.82
C GLU A 437 -41.44 -5.48 20.01
N ARG A 438 -41.08 -4.77 18.93
CA ARG A 438 -39.88 -5.10 18.14
C ARG A 438 -38.59 -4.97 18.93
N ALA A 439 -38.46 -3.90 19.72
CA ALA A 439 -37.29 -3.71 20.58
C ALA A 439 -37.18 -4.81 21.66
N GLN A 440 -38.32 -5.28 22.19
CA GLN A 440 -38.37 -6.40 23.14
C GLN A 440 -37.84 -7.69 22.51
N LEU A 441 -38.30 -8.04 21.31
CA LEU A 441 -37.82 -9.23 20.59
C LEU A 441 -36.29 -9.20 20.44
N LEU A 442 -35.75 -8.09 19.96
CA LEU A 442 -34.30 -7.93 19.76
C LEU A 442 -33.50 -8.00 21.07
N PHE A 443 -33.96 -7.33 22.12
CA PHE A 443 -33.27 -7.33 23.41
C PHE A 443 -33.37 -8.68 24.13
N TYR A 444 -34.51 -9.36 24.05
CA TYR A 444 -34.67 -10.68 24.64
C TYR A 444 -33.81 -11.71 23.91
N PHE A 445 -33.73 -11.61 22.57
CA PHE A 445 -32.79 -12.40 21.79
C PHE A 445 -31.35 -12.21 22.27
N CYS A 446 -30.92 -10.96 22.51
CA CYS A 446 -29.58 -10.68 23.04
C CYS A 446 -29.36 -11.34 24.41
N ILE A 447 -30.37 -11.29 25.31
CA ILE A 447 -30.28 -11.90 26.64
C ILE A 447 -30.14 -13.43 26.54
N VAL A 448 -31.01 -14.09 25.76
CA VAL A 448 -30.99 -15.55 25.60
C VAL A 448 -29.67 -16.04 25.01
N ASN A 449 -29.09 -15.26 24.08
CA ASN A 449 -27.81 -15.59 23.44
C ASN A 449 -26.58 -15.05 24.19
N LYS A 450 -26.76 -14.49 25.41
CA LYS A 450 -25.68 -13.94 26.25
C LYS A 450 -24.87 -12.84 25.56
N ILE A 451 -25.53 -12.04 24.73
CA ILE A 451 -24.95 -10.89 24.03
C ILE A 451 -25.16 -9.63 24.87
N VAL A 452 -24.06 -8.94 25.19
CA VAL A 452 -24.10 -7.72 25.99
C VAL A 452 -24.18 -6.51 25.08
N VAL A 453 -25.25 -5.73 25.21
CA VAL A 453 -25.44 -4.49 24.42
C VAL A 453 -24.92 -3.30 25.22
N ALA A 454 -23.74 -2.79 24.87
CA ALA A 454 -23.08 -1.72 25.63
C ALA A 454 -23.88 -0.41 25.71
N ARG A 455 -24.64 -0.06 24.66
CA ARG A 455 -25.43 1.18 24.58
C ARG A 455 -26.85 0.91 24.07
N PRO A 456 -27.75 0.37 24.92
CA PRO A 456 -29.05 -0.14 24.48
C PRO A 456 -29.95 0.93 23.85
N ARG A 457 -29.87 2.17 24.34
CA ARG A 457 -30.66 3.28 23.79
C ARG A 457 -30.24 3.67 22.37
N GLU A 458 -28.93 3.79 22.13
CA GLU A 458 -28.38 4.14 20.80
C GLU A 458 -28.68 3.02 19.81
N PHE A 459 -28.46 1.77 20.24
CA PHE A 459 -28.72 0.58 19.43
C PHE A 459 -30.21 0.44 19.04
N GLU A 460 -31.14 0.64 19.99
CA GLU A 460 -32.58 0.61 19.69
C GLU A 460 -32.99 1.74 18.73
N GLN A 461 -32.42 2.94 18.87
CA GLN A 461 -32.70 4.06 17.97
C GLN A 461 -32.21 3.78 16.55
N GLU A 462 -31.01 3.22 16.41
CA GLU A 462 -30.46 2.80 15.12
C GLU A 462 -31.32 1.71 14.47
N PHE A 463 -31.67 0.66 15.20
CA PHE A 463 -32.59 -0.38 14.76
C PHE A 463 -33.95 0.21 14.31
N HIS A 464 -34.51 1.12 15.10
CA HIS A 464 -35.79 1.76 14.74
C HIS A 464 -35.70 2.57 13.45
N ARG A 465 -34.63 3.35 13.24
CA ARG A 465 -34.41 4.08 11.99
C ARG A 465 -34.27 3.12 10.81
N CYS A 466 -33.57 2.01 10.98
CA CYS A 466 -33.43 0.97 9.96
C CYS A 466 -34.81 0.38 9.58
N VAL A 467 -35.66 0.07 10.57
CA VAL A 467 -37.05 -0.36 10.31
C VAL A 467 -37.85 0.70 9.56
N GLN A 468 -37.67 1.99 9.89
CA GLN A 468 -38.37 3.07 9.19
C GLN A 468 -37.95 3.14 7.73
N VAL A 469 -36.66 3.03 7.42
CA VAL A 469 -36.13 3.04 6.05
C VAL A 469 -36.78 1.92 5.22
N PHE A 470 -36.81 0.68 5.72
CA PHE A 470 -37.45 -0.43 5.02
C PHE A 470 -38.98 -0.31 4.96
N ALA A 471 -39.61 0.44 5.86
CA ALA A 471 -41.05 0.70 5.80
C ALA A 471 -41.41 1.80 4.78
N THR A 472 -40.58 2.84 4.64
CA THR A 472 -40.84 3.99 3.76
C THR A 472 -40.31 3.82 2.34
N GLY A 473 -39.15 3.19 2.16
CA GLY A 473 -38.57 2.92 0.84
C GLY A 473 -39.20 1.73 0.10
N ALA A 474 -40.17 1.07 0.74
CA ALA A 474 -40.91 -0.07 0.23
C ALA A 474 -42.26 0.32 -0.44
N ALA A 475 -42.40 1.58 -0.86
CA ALA A 475 -43.60 2.15 -1.48
C ALA A 475 -43.39 2.41 -2.97
#